data_AF-A0A0G0UER5-F1
#
_entry.id   AF-A0A0G0UER5-F1
#
_cell.length_a   1.000
_cell.length_b   1.000
_cell.length_c   1.000
_cell.angle_alpha   90.00
_cell.angle_beta   90.00
_cell.angle_gamma   90.00
#
_symmetry.space_group_name_H-M   'P 1'
#
loop_
_entity.id
_entity.type
_entity.pdbx_description
1 polymer ?
#
loop_
_entity_poly.entity_id
_entity_poly.type
_entity_poly.pdbx_seq_one_letter_code
_entity_poly.pdbx_strand_id
1 'polypeptide(L)'
;IMASLGTSYSMYFNRKYEHFGPVFQNRFKSILIKNDSYFLKLSQYIYLNPVKANLVKNPLDYKYSSIREALGTEQLHFLDKNIIRLIGETENSRKEYEKFIINGISADLSAIEKLFEKEEAVMGNSKFATYAQRKYIRTKTK
;
A
#
# COMPACT_ATOMS: atom_id res chain seq x y z
N ILE A 1 -12.76 -2.41 10.33
CA ILE A 1 -11.49 -1.67 10.54
C ILE A 1 -11.41 -0.47 9.61
N MET A 2 -11.12 -0.63 8.30
CA MET A 2 -10.88 0.53 7.40
C MET A 2 -12.05 1.51 7.28
N ALA A 3 -13.29 1.03 7.25
CA ALA A 3 -14.46 1.92 7.23
C ALA A 3 -14.52 2.83 8.47
N SER A 4 -14.33 2.25 9.67
CA SER A 4 -14.32 3.02 10.92
C SER A 4 -13.15 4.00 10.97
N LEU A 5 -11.95 3.58 10.56
CA LEU A 5 -10.77 4.46 10.51
C LEU A 5 -11.00 5.65 9.57
N GLY A 6 -11.49 5.38 8.36
CA GLY A 6 -11.79 6.41 7.35
C GLY A 6 -12.85 7.40 7.83
N THR A 7 -13.93 6.90 8.44
CA THR A 7 -14.99 7.76 9.02
C THR A 7 -14.44 8.62 10.15
N SER A 8 -13.75 8.04 11.13
CA SER A 8 -13.19 8.77 12.26
C SER A 8 -12.21 9.86 11.82
N TYR A 9 -11.32 9.55 10.87
CA TYR A 9 -10.38 10.53 10.32
C TYR A 9 -11.10 11.63 9.53
N SER A 10 -12.10 11.29 8.71
CA SER A 10 -12.83 12.31 7.94
C SER A 10 -13.58 13.28 8.84
N MET A 11 -14.22 12.76 9.91
CA MET A 11 -14.89 13.60 10.91
C MET A 11 -13.89 14.52 11.64
N TYR A 12 -12.74 13.98 12.05
CA TYR A 12 -11.66 14.77 12.66
C TYR A 12 -11.16 15.88 11.71
N PHE A 13 -10.86 15.53 10.46
CA PHE A 13 -10.33 16.47 9.47
C PHE A 13 -11.31 17.60 9.18
N ASN A 14 -12.58 17.27 8.93
CA ASN A 14 -13.62 18.27 8.65
C ASN A 14 -13.83 19.22 9.82
N ARG A 15 -13.83 18.70 11.06
CA ARG A 15 -13.94 19.54 12.26
C ARG A 15 -12.71 20.41 12.49
N LYS A 16 -11.50 19.88 12.27
CA LYS A 16 -10.25 20.60 12.55
C LYS A 16 -9.97 21.71 11.55
N TYR A 17 -10.28 21.48 10.27
CA TYR A 17 -9.95 22.39 9.18
C TYR A 17 -11.17 23.10 8.60
N GLU A 18 -12.32 23.01 9.27
CA GLU A 18 -13.61 23.60 8.83
C GLU A 18 -13.97 23.22 7.38
N HIS A 19 -13.57 22.02 6.97
CA HIS A 19 -13.79 21.53 5.62
C HIS A 19 -15.18 20.92 5.46
N PHE A 20 -15.85 21.23 4.36
CA PHE A 20 -17.14 20.66 3.97
C PHE A 20 -16.96 19.78 2.74
N GLY A 21 -17.30 18.49 2.88
CA GLY A 21 -17.27 17.54 1.78
C GLY A 21 -16.53 16.24 2.10
N PRO A 22 -16.40 15.37 1.09
CA PRO A 22 -15.66 14.13 1.21
C PRO A 22 -14.15 14.38 1.24
N VAL A 23 -13.48 13.84 2.28
CA VAL A 23 -12.00 13.88 2.41
C VAL A 23 -11.31 12.87 1.51
N PHE A 24 -11.94 11.72 1.29
CA PHE A 24 -11.42 10.63 0.47
C PHE A 24 -12.21 10.52 -0.84
N GLN A 25 -11.50 10.45 -1.97
CA GLN A 25 -12.13 10.37 -3.29
C GLN A 25 -12.74 8.99 -3.58
N ASN A 26 -12.09 7.92 -3.13
CA ASN A 26 -12.47 6.54 -3.45
C ASN A 26 -12.59 5.67 -2.19
N ARG A 27 -13.33 4.56 -2.33
CA ARG A 27 -13.39 3.53 -1.29
C ARG A 27 -12.04 2.81 -1.14
N PHE A 28 -11.71 2.42 0.08
CA PHE A 28 -10.55 1.57 0.35
C PHE A 28 -10.64 0.26 -0.45
N LYS A 29 -9.52 -0.15 -1.06
CA LYS A 29 -9.39 -1.40 -1.82
C LYS A 29 -8.49 -2.37 -1.05
N SER A 30 -8.87 -3.64 -1.04
CA SER A 30 -8.07 -4.73 -0.47
C SER A 30 -7.74 -5.74 -1.56
N ILE A 31 -6.46 -5.93 -1.83
CA ILE A 31 -5.96 -6.85 -2.86
C ILE A 31 -5.13 -7.93 -2.17
N LEU A 32 -5.49 -9.19 -2.40
CA LEU A 32 -4.75 -10.32 -1.84
C LEU A 32 -3.38 -10.47 -2.52
N ILE A 33 -2.32 -10.42 -1.73
CA ILE A 33 -0.96 -10.75 -2.15
C ILE A 33 -0.82 -12.28 -2.12
N LYS A 34 -0.47 -12.90 -3.25
CA LYS A 34 -0.44 -14.37 -3.40
C LYS A 34 0.97 -14.95 -3.57
N ASN A 35 1.95 -14.12 -3.92
CA ASN A 35 3.31 -14.56 -4.14
C ASN A 35 4.31 -13.45 -3.79
N ASP A 36 5.53 -13.86 -3.54
CA ASP A 36 6.60 -12.98 -3.05
C ASP A 36 7.07 -12.01 -4.14
N SER A 37 7.03 -12.42 -5.42
CA SER A 37 7.39 -11.53 -6.53
C SER A 37 6.42 -10.35 -6.69
N TYR A 38 5.13 -10.59 -6.49
CA TYR A 38 4.12 -9.54 -6.45
C TYR A 38 4.28 -8.66 -5.21
N PHE A 39 4.58 -9.26 -4.05
CA PHE A 39 4.90 -8.52 -2.84
C PHE A 39 6.05 -7.52 -3.06
N LEU A 40 7.18 -7.97 -3.62
CA LEU A 40 8.34 -7.13 -3.88
C LEU A 40 8.01 -5.98 -4.85
N LYS A 41 7.29 -6.27 -5.94
CA LYS A 41 6.87 -5.22 -6.87
C LYS A 41 5.91 -4.21 -6.22
N LEU A 42 4.99 -4.68 -5.38
CA LEU A 42 4.06 -3.82 -4.66
C LEU A 42 4.78 -2.93 -3.63
N SER A 43 5.74 -3.47 -2.88
CA SER A 43 6.52 -2.69 -1.93
C SER A 43 7.37 -1.64 -2.64
N GLN A 44 7.95 -1.96 -3.80
CA GLN A 44 8.61 -1.00 -4.69
C GLN A 44 7.67 0.13 -5.11
N TYR A 45 6.46 -0.21 -5.56
CA TYR A 45 5.45 0.80 -5.88
C TYR A 45 5.15 1.73 -4.70
N ILE A 46 4.89 1.18 -3.52
CA ILE A 46 4.59 1.96 -2.31
C ILE A 46 5.72 2.95 -2.00
N TYR A 47 6.97 2.47 -2.00
CA TYR A 47 8.13 3.29 -1.65
C TYR A 47 8.51 4.31 -2.72
N LEU A 48 8.15 4.08 -3.98
CA LEU A 48 8.40 5.03 -5.07
C LEU A 48 7.27 6.04 -5.31
N ASN A 49 6.10 5.86 -4.70
CA ASN A 49 4.98 6.81 -4.81
C ASN A 49 5.38 8.27 -4.47
N PRO A 50 6.14 8.56 -3.40
CA PRO A 50 6.59 9.92 -3.11
C PRO A 50 7.48 10.51 -4.20
N VAL A 51 8.32 9.68 -4.85
CA VAL A 51 9.18 10.10 -5.96
C VAL A 51 8.34 10.40 -7.19
N LYS A 52 7.41 9.50 -7.55
CA LYS A 52 6.47 9.70 -8.66
C LYS A 52 5.59 10.93 -8.48
N ALA A 53 5.20 11.23 -7.25
CA ALA A 53 4.43 12.42 -6.91
C ALA A 53 5.29 13.71 -6.85
N ASN A 54 6.59 13.63 -7.20
CA ASN A 54 7.56 14.74 -7.14
C ASN A 54 7.70 15.37 -5.74
N LEU A 55 7.44 14.61 -4.66
CA LEU A 55 7.60 15.09 -3.29
C LEU A 55 9.07 15.02 -2.84
N VAL A 56 9.81 14.03 -3.34
CA VAL A 56 11.23 13.80 -3.05
C VAL A 56 11.94 13.24 -4.28
N LYS A 57 13.26 13.38 -4.38
CA LYS A 57 14.06 12.77 -5.46
C LYS A 57 14.52 11.35 -5.10
N ASN A 58 14.79 11.08 -3.84
CA ASN A 58 15.18 9.78 -3.31
C ASN A 58 14.06 9.27 -2.38
N PRO A 59 13.58 8.02 -2.53
CA PRO A 59 12.53 7.47 -1.67
C PRO A 59 12.91 7.44 -0.18
N LEU A 60 14.20 7.39 0.15
CA LEU A 60 14.71 7.39 1.54
C LEU A 60 14.47 8.73 2.26
N ASP A 61 14.36 9.83 1.50
CA ASP A 61 14.14 11.17 2.04
C ASP A 61 12.68 11.38 2.49
N TYR A 62 11.77 10.48 2.09
CA TYR A 62 10.38 10.60 2.48
C TYR A 62 10.16 10.12 3.92
N LYS A 63 9.90 11.07 4.82
CA LYS A 63 9.76 10.79 6.26
C LYS A 63 8.55 9.93 6.63
N TYR A 64 7.48 9.98 5.84
CA TYR A 64 6.22 9.25 6.10
C TYR A 64 6.20 7.89 5.38
N SER A 65 7.28 7.13 5.51
CA SER A 65 7.46 5.82 4.88
C SER A 65 8.19 4.87 5.83
N SER A 66 7.84 3.60 5.78
CA SER A 66 8.52 2.52 6.49
C SER A 66 9.76 1.97 5.77
N ILE A 67 10.24 2.65 4.72
CA ILE A 67 11.41 2.17 3.94
C ILE A 67 12.66 2.01 4.82
N ARG A 68 12.86 2.89 5.79
CA ARG A 68 14.00 2.83 6.72
C ARG A 68 13.90 1.63 7.67
N GLU A 69 12.69 1.30 8.13
CA GLU A 69 12.42 0.06 8.87
C GLU A 69 12.72 -1.18 8.01
N ALA A 70 12.29 -1.17 6.74
CA ALA A 70 12.52 -2.28 5.81
C ALA A 70 14.01 -2.52 5.51
N LEU A 71 14.80 -1.45 5.45
CA LEU A 71 16.25 -1.49 5.28
C LEU A 71 17.00 -1.70 6.60
N GLY A 72 16.29 -1.78 7.72
CA GLY A 72 16.84 -1.97 9.06
C GLY A 72 17.73 -0.80 9.53
N THR A 73 17.52 0.39 8.98
CA THR A 73 18.16 1.63 9.46
C THR A 73 17.37 2.28 10.60
N GLU A 74 16.12 1.87 10.80
CA GLU A 74 15.26 2.26 11.93
C GLU A 74 14.64 1.02 12.61
N GLN A 75 14.18 1.20 13.85
CA GLN A 75 13.45 0.18 14.60
C GLN A 75 12.06 -0.07 13.98
N LEU A 76 11.59 -1.31 14.05
CA LEU A 76 10.24 -1.68 13.59
C LEU A 76 9.16 -1.04 14.47
N HIS A 77 8.39 -0.13 13.89
CA HIS A 77 7.19 0.46 14.50
C HIS A 77 5.94 0.17 13.68
N PHE A 78 6.06 0.18 12.35
CA PHE A 78 4.94 -0.05 11.43
C PHE A 78 5.02 -1.40 10.73
N LEU A 79 6.22 -1.92 10.49
CA LEU A 79 6.39 -3.19 9.77
C LEU A 79 6.32 -4.41 10.70
N ASP A 80 5.59 -5.42 10.23
CA ASP A 80 5.59 -6.75 10.85
C ASP A 80 6.90 -7.48 10.54
N LYS A 81 7.43 -8.25 11.49
CA LYS A 81 8.68 -9.01 11.32
C LYS A 81 8.62 -9.99 10.14
N ASN A 82 7.44 -10.49 9.79
CA ASN A 82 7.27 -11.37 8.63
C ASN A 82 7.54 -10.64 7.31
N ILE A 83 7.33 -9.32 7.25
CA ILE A 83 7.70 -8.51 6.07
C ILE A 83 9.22 -8.45 5.93
N ILE A 84 9.95 -8.27 7.04
CA ILE A 84 11.41 -8.27 7.03
C ILE A 84 11.95 -9.62 6.57
N ARG A 85 11.30 -10.72 6.95
CA ARG A 85 11.65 -12.07 6.47
C ARG A 85 11.49 -12.24 4.96
N LEU A 86 10.47 -11.62 4.36
CA LEU A 86 10.24 -11.67 2.91
C LEU A 86 11.26 -10.82 2.12
N ILE A 87 11.78 -9.76 2.73
CA ILE A 87 12.80 -8.89 2.14
C ILE A 87 14.20 -9.50 2.30
N GLY A 88 14.46 -10.07 3.48
CA GLY A 88 15.74 -10.61 3.89
C GLY A 88 16.30 -9.92 5.14
N GLU A 89 16.86 -10.72 6.03
CA GLU A 89 17.34 -10.27 7.35
C GLU A 89 18.82 -9.87 7.34
N THR A 90 19.57 -10.27 6.32
CA THR A 90 21.02 -10.00 6.23
C THR A 90 21.28 -8.62 5.65
N GLU A 91 22.43 -8.03 6.00
CA GLU A 91 22.85 -6.75 5.42
C GLU A 91 22.93 -6.82 3.88
N ASN A 92 23.40 -7.94 3.33
CA ASN A 92 23.47 -8.12 1.87
C ASN A 92 22.08 -8.13 1.23
N SER A 93 21.13 -8.88 1.80
CA SER A 93 19.75 -8.92 1.27
C SER A 93 19.06 -7.55 1.32
N ARG A 94 19.32 -6.76 2.37
CA ARG A 94 18.78 -5.38 2.47
C ARG A 94 19.40 -4.45 1.44
N LYS A 95 20.70 -4.57 1.15
CA LYS A 95 21.38 -3.82 0.07
C LYS A 95 20.84 -4.21 -1.30
N GLU A 96 20.59 -5.49 -1.54
CA GLU A 96 19.97 -5.96 -2.78
C GLU A 96 18.55 -5.42 -2.92
N TYR A 97 17.78 -5.41 -1.84
CA TYR A 97 16.45 -4.82 -1.81
C TYR A 97 16.47 -3.31 -2.06
N GLU A 98 17.38 -2.57 -1.42
CA GLU A 98 17.57 -1.14 -1.67
C GLU A 98 17.87 -0.86 -3.15
N LYS A 99 18.80 -1.61 -3.74
CA LYS A 99 19.11 -1.52 -5.19
C LYS A 99 17.87 -1.82 -6.02
N PHE A 100 17.11 -2.86 -5.68
CA PHE A 100 15.85 -3.18 -6.35
C PHE A 100 14.88 -2.00 -6.29
N ILE A 101 14.67 -1.37 -5.13
CA ILE A 101 13.80 -0.19 -4.99
C ILE A 101 14.28 0.97 -5.87
N ILE A 102 15.56 1.34 -5.78
CA ILE A 102 16.14 2.47 -6.53
C ILE A 102 16.07 2.24 -8.03
N ASN A 103 16.37 1.03 -8.50
CA ASN A 103 16.25 0.67 -9.92
C ASN A 103 14.80 0.76 -10.43
N GLY A 104 13.82 0.71 -9.53
CA GLY A 104 12.41 0.89 -9.85
C GLY A 104 12.03 2.31 -10.26
N ILE A 105 12.87 3.33 -9.99
CA ILE A 105 12.59 4.72 -10.36
C ILE A 105 12.40 4.86 -11.88
N SER A 106 13.19 4.12 -12.67
CA SER A 106 13.09 4.07 -14.12
C SER A 106 12.17 2.96 -14.64
N ALA A 107 11.57 2.16 -13.75
CA ALA A 107 10.76 1.02 -14.16
C ALA A 107 9.33 1.42 -14.47
N ASP A 108 8.74 0.76 -15.48
CA ASP A 108 7.31 0.86 -15.72
C ASP A 108 6.54 0.06 -14.64
N LEU A 109 5.85 0.80 -13.78
CA LEU A 109 4.99 0.27 -12.72
C LEU A 109 3.49 0.34 -13.09
N SER A 110 3.16 0.66 -14.35
CA SER A 110 1.78 0.77 -14.85
C SER A 110 0.96 -0.51 -14.62
N ALA A 111 1.62 -1.67 -14.60
CA ALA A 111 0.98 -2.95 -14.31
C ALA A 111 0.31 -2.97 -12.93
N ILE A 112 0.90 -2.30 -11.93
CA ILE A 112 0.33 -2.19 -10.58
C ILE A 112 -0.76 -1.12 -10.55
N GLU A 113 -0.54 0.00 -11.22
CA GLU A 113 -1.53 1.09 -11.30
C GLU A 113 -2.85 0.59 -11.91
N LYS A 114 -2.78 -0.22 -12.97
CA LYS A 114 -3.95 -0.89 -13.58
C LYS A 114 -4.72 -1.79 -12.62
N LEU A 115 -4.06 -2.37 -11.60
CA LEU A 115 -4.77 -3.14 -10.56
C LEU A 115 -5.64 -2.22 -9.71
N PHE A 116 -5.22 -0.97 -9.50
CA PHE A 116 -5.96 0.01 -8.71
C PHE A 116 -6.98 0.81 -9.52
N GLU A 117 -6.97 0.74 -10.85
CA GLU A 117 -7.99 1.39 -11.70
C GLU A 117 -9.35 0.70 -11.63
N LYS A 118 -9.40 -0.63 -11.45
CA LYS A 118 -10.66 -1.39 -11.40
C LYS A 118 -11.48 -1.03 -10.15
N GLU A 119 -12.76 -0.71 -10.31
CA GLU A 119 -13.69 -0.35 -9.21
C GLU A 119 -14.18 -1.53 -8.36
N GLU A 120 -13.64 -2.73 -8.56
CA GLU A 120 -14.07 -3.91 -7.79
C GLU A 120 -13.67 -3.78 -6.32
N ALA A 121 -14.66 -3.96 -5.43
CA ALA A 121 -14.47 -3.85 -3.98
C ALA A 121 -13.65 -5.01 -3.38
N VAL A 122 -13.50 -6.12 -4.11
CA VAL A 122 -12.72 -7.29 -3.70
C VAL A 122 -11.94 -7.81 -4.90
N MET A 123 -10.61 -7.83 -4.79
CA MET A 123 -9.73 -8.44 -5.79
C MET A 123 -9.03 -9.67 -5.21
N GLY A 124 -9.08 -10.79 -5.93
CA GLY A 124 -8.52 -12.08 -5.50
C GLY A 124 -8.81 -13.21 -6.49
N ASN A 125 -8.61 -14.48 -6.09
CA ASN A 125 -9.08 -15.60 -6.94
C ASN A 125 -10.63 -15.65 -6.95
N SER A 126 -11.22 -16.33 -7.93
CA SER A 126 -12.68 -16.50 -8.04
C SER A 126 -13.31 -17.03 -6.75
N LYS A 127 -12.62 -17.93 -6.04
CA LYS A 127 -13.06 -18.48 -4.75
C LYS A 127 -13.15 -17.41 -3.64
N PHE A 128 -12.14 -16.57 -3.51
CA PHE A 128 -12.07 -15.48 -2.53
C PHE A 128 -13.02 -14.35 -2.90
N ALA A 129 -13.05 -13.95 -4.17
CA ALA A 129 -13.99 -12.96 -4.67
C ALA A 129 -15.44 -13.39 -4.40
N THR A 130 -15.79 -14.65 -4.72
CA THR A 130 -17.11 -15.23 -4.42
C THR A 130 -17.40 -15.27 -2.91
N TYR A 131 -16.45 -15.72 -2.10
CA TYR A 131 -16.62 -15.76 -0.64
C TYR A 131 -16.84 -14.37 -0.05
N ALA A 132 -16.00 -13.41 -0.43
CA ALA A 132 -16.05 -12.06 0.10
C ALA A 132 -17.28 -11.30 -0.40
N GLN A 133 -17.69 -11.52 -1.66
CA GLN A 133 -18.96 -11.03 -2.17
C GLN A 133 -20.13 -11.56 -1.35
N ARG A 134 -20.23 -12.89 -1.16
CA ARG A 134 -21.31 -13.52 -0.40
C ARG A 134 -21.36 -13.10 1.08
N LYS A 135 -20.20 -12.93 1.71
CA LYS A 135 -20.11 -12.67 3.16
C LYS A 135 -20.16 -11.19 3.52
N TYR A 136 -19.61 -10.30 2.68
CA TYR A 136 -19.38 -8.90 3.04
C TYR A 136 -19.98 -7.89 2.06
N ILE A 137 -20.21 -8.26 0.80
CA ILE A 137 -20.92 -7.39 -0.14
C ILE A 137 -22.40 -7.71 0.02
N ARG A 138 -22.99 -7.04 1.02
CA ARG A 138 -24.44 -6.99 1.24
C ARG A 138 -25.08 -6.72 -0.13
N THR A 139 -25.87 -7.66 -0.62
CA THR A 139 -26.70 -7.45 -1.82
C THR A 139 -27.44 -6.14 -1.61
N LYS A 140 -27.19 -5.14 -2.47
CA LYS A 140 -28.16 -4.10 -2.73
C LYS A 140 -29.33 -4.79 -3.42
N THR A 141 -30.19 -5.46 -2.65
CA THR A 141 -31.53 -5.80 -3.12
C THR A 141 -32.24 -4.46 -3.22
N LYS A 142 -32.44 -3.99 -4.44
CA LYS A 142 -33.48 -3.00 -4.74
C LYS A 142 -34.84 -3.64 -4.53
#